data_AF-A0A349TEJ4-F1
#
_entry.id   AF-A0A349TEJ4-F1
#
_cell.length_a   1.000
_cell.length_b   1.000
_cell.length_c   1.000
_cell.angle_alpha   90.00
_cell.angle_beta   90.00
_cell.angle_gamma   90.00
#
_symmetry.space_group_name_H-M   'P 1'
#
loop_
_entity.id
_entity.type
_entity.pdbx_description
1 polymer ?
#
loop_
_entity_poly.entity_id
_entity_poly.type
_entity_poly.pdbx_seq_one_letter_code
_entity_poly.pdbx_strand_id
1 'polypeptide(L)'
;MKKLAILLAFIASPLMAQNQDLGSPVAEGGEVETIGADESQAEEGGLSFTVTDESDWADLGVAIPGFATDRDVSTPASRDGTGALGREIARVITANLRNNGLFQPVGPDSLPQPSFAQITDPNWGTWRGRGAEMLVHGYVRARSDGRLMVGCYLYDVALGDELVREGWVVPPADWRRAAHKCSDIVYSRLTGEDPFFDSRIAYIAETGPKDRRVKRLAIMDSDGANHRFLTLGSATALTPRYSPDYKRLLYLSYVDGNPRIYVYDIGTGRQTLVTQSANPTFAPRWSPDGRFILYSMAVAGNTDIYRVPSNGGRSIRLTDTPGIDIGGSYSPDGSRIVFESDRSGSQQCYVMNADGSNQRRLTFFGGRCATPEWSPRGDQIAFTRIAGDFNIAVMTPQGRNLRVLTSGWQDEAPTWAPNGRIIQFFRTQRNSGRSALWQVDLTGRNERRLPTPVDASDPAWGPILP
;
A
#
# COMPACT_ATOMS: atom_id res chain seq x y z
N MET A 1 5.49 14.69 67.80
CA MET A 1 6.31 14.58 66.57
C MET A 1 5.45 13.94 65.48
N LYS A 2 5.08 14.73 64.47
CA LYS A 2 4.31 14.30 63.30
C LYS A 2 5.26 13.58 62.32
N LYS A 3 4.87 12.44 61.75
CA LYS A 3 5.39 12.00 60.45
C LYS A 3 4.22 11.62 59.55
N LEU A 4 4.11 12.42 58.50
CA LEU A 4 3.12 12.43 57.44
C LEU A 4 3.58 11.38 56.39
N ALA A 5 2.73 10.40 56.08
CA ALA A 5 2.95 9.51 54.95
C ALA A 5 2.43 10.22 53.68
N ILE A 6 3.35 10.64 52.81
CA ILE A 6 3.03 11.26 51.52
C ILE A 6 2.75 10.14 50.52
N LEU A 7 1.51 10.08 50.07
CA LEU A 7 1.03 9.30 48.93
C LEU A 7 1.64 9.91 47.66
N LEU A 8 2.59 9.23 47.01
CA LEU A 8 3.03 9.63 45.67
C LEU A 8 1.95 9.23 44.66
N ALA A 9 1.19 10.21 44.19
CA ALA A 9 0.38 10.08 42.99
C ALA A 9 1.31 9.93 41.79
N PHE A 10 1.17 8.84 41.02
CA PHE A 10 1.77 8.72 39.70
C PHE A 10 1.14 9.76 38.78
N ILE A 11 1.90 10.82 38.49
CA ILE A 11 1.53 11.84 37.51
C ILE A 11 1.61 11.19 36.14
N ALA A 12 0.47 11.10 35.45
CA ALA A 12 0.42 10.76 34.04
C ALA A 12 1.35 11.70 33.25
N SER A 13 2.25 11.14 32.46
CA SER A 13 3.15 11.92 31.59
C SER A 13 2.31 12.89 30.74
N PRO A 14 2.64 14.19 30.69
CA PRO A 14 1.87 15.16 29.92
C PRO A 14 1.97 14.82 28.43
N LEU A 15 0.88 15.03 27.67
CA LEU A 15 0.80 14.84 26.21
C LEU A 15 2.00 15.42 25.42
N MET A 16 2.70 16.41 25.97
CA MET A 16 3.88 17.02 25.34
C MET A 16 5.06 16.06 25.13
N ALA A 17 5.19 14.99 25.91
CA ALA A 17 6.26 13.99 25.70
C ALA A 17 5.97 13.08 24.50
N GLN A 18 4.70 12.92 24.10
CA GLN A 18 4.30 11.99 23.04
C GLN A 18 4.56 12.51 21.62
N ASN A 19 4.63 13.84 21.44
CA ASN A 19 4.76 14.47 20.11
C ASN A 19 6.20 14.91 19.76
N GLN A 20 7.22 14.59 20.58
CA GLN A 20 8.59 15.10 20.35
C GLN A 20 9.28 14.50 19.12
N ASP A 21 8.82 13.32 18.66
CA ASP A 21 9.37 12.64 17.48
C ASP A 21 8.59 12.92 16.19
N LEU A 22 7.60 13.80 16.22
CA LEU A 22 6.75 14.04 15.05
C LEU A 22 7.30 15.16 14.17
N GLY A 23 7.28 14.92 12.86
CA GLY A 23 7.46 15.99 11.89
C GLY A 23 6.28 16.95 11.91
N SER A 24 6.43 18.12 11.27
CA SER A 24 5.33 19.07 11.10
C SER A 24 4.12 18.39 10.44
N PRO A 25 2.88 18.66 10.90
CA PRO A 25 1.67 18.19 10.23
C PRO A 25 1.70 18.61 8.77
N VAL A 26 1.31 17.70 7.89
CA VAL A 26 1.37 17.94 6.45
C VAL A 26 -0.05 18.20 5.96
N ALA A 27 -0.23 19.29 5.21
CA ALA A 27 -1.47 19.47 4.46
C ALA A 27 -1.62 18.28 3.50
N GLU A 28 -2.66 17.47 3.68
CA GLU A 28 -2.99 16.47 2.67
C GLU A 28 -3.40 17.14 1.36
N GLY A 29 -3.19 16.40 0.26
CA GLY A 29 -3.74 16.76 -1.05
C GLY A 29 -5.23 17.07 -0.93
N GLY A 30 -5.69 17.99 -1.76
CA GLY A 30 -7.08 18.47 -1.70
C GLY A 30 -8.07 17.41 -2.17
N GLU A 31 -9.36 17.68 -1.96
CA GLU A 31 -10.42 16.87 -2.58
C GLU A 31 -10.23 16.84 -4.10
N VAL A 32 -10.18 15.63 -4.65
CA VAL A 32 -10.21 15.41 -6.09
C VAL A 32 -11.66 15.39 -6.52
N GLU A 33 -12.06 16.40 -7.25
CA GLU A 33 -13.41 16.50 -7.79
C GLU A 33 -13.46 15.76 -9.12
N THR A 34 -14.15 14.60 -9.15
CA THR A 34 -14.44 13.90 -10.41
C THR A 34 -15.49 14.68 -11.18
N ILE A 35 -15.18 15.04 -12.42
CA ILE A 35 -16.13 15.66 -13.35
C ILE A 35 -16.63 14.54 -14.26
N GLY A 36 -17.92 14.22 -14.16
CA GLY A 36 -18.51 13.02 -14.75
C GLY A 36 -18.31 12.84 -16.26
N ALA A 37 -18.22 11.57 -16.65
CA ALA A 37 -18.82 11.07 -17.87
C ALA A 37 -20.35 10.96 -17.65
N ASP A 38 -21.15 11.27 -18.65
CA ASP A 38 -22.61 11.06 -18.59
C ASP A 38 -22.92 9.64 -18.12
N GLU A 39 -23.88 9.49 -17.20
CA GLU A 39 -24.50 8.22 -16.83
C GLU A 39 -25.32 7.69 -18.03
N SER A 40 -24.65 7.18 -19.06
CA SER A 40 -25.29 6.38 -20.10
C SER A 40 -25.03 4.90 -19.84
N GLN A 41 -25.98 4.28 -19.13
CA GLN A 41 -26.28 2.84 -19.10
C GLN A 41 -25.07 1.89 -19.15
N ALA A 42 -24.52 1.58 -17.98
CA ALA A 42 -23.81 0.33 -17.78
C ALA A 42 -24.84 -0.82 -17.79
N GLU A 43 -24.97 -1.52 -18.91
CA GLU A 43 -25.56 -2.86 -18.87
C GLU A 43 -24.59 -3.78 -18.12
N GLU A 44 -25.02 -4.27 -16.95
CA GLU A 44 -24.36 -5.36 -16.23
C GLU A 44 -24.39 -6.63 -17.10
N GLY A 45 -23.31 -6.83 -17.86
CA GLY A 45 -23.04 -8.03 -18.63
C GLY A 45 -21.59 -8.48 -18.50
N GLY A 46 -20.99 -8.32 -17.32
CA GLY A 46 -19.62 -8.74 -17.05
C GLY A 46 -19.57 -10.23 -16.68
N LEU A 47 -19.31 -11.10 -17.66
CA LEU A 47 -18.81 -12.44 -17.36
C LEU A 47 -17.43 -12.30 -16.71
N SER A 48 -17.32 -12.55 -15.40
CA SER A 48 -16.02 -12.63 -14.73
C SER A 48 -15.32 -13.91 -15.16
N PHE A 49 -14.36 -13.80 -16.06
CA PHE A 49 -13.43 -14.89 -16.33
C PHE A 49 -12.19 -14.69 -15.44
N THR A 50 -11.82 -15.71 -14.67
CA THR A 50 -10.47 -15.77 -14.10
C THR A 50 -9.53 -16.10 -15.26
N VAL A 51 -8.92 -15.09 -15.86
CA VAL A 51 -7.90 -15.29 -16.91
C VAL A 51 -6.69 -15.95 -16.25
N THR A 52 -6.49 -17.23 -16.52
CA THR A 52 -5.33 -18.00 -16.03
C THR A 52 -4.11 -17.85 -16.91
N ASP A 53 -4.22 -17.19 -18.07
CA ASP A 53 -3.12 -16.94 -19.00
C ASP A 53 -2.80 -15.45 -19.07
N GLU A 54 -1.85 -15.03 -18.24
CA GLU A 54 -1.38 -13.63 -18.21
C GLU A 54 -0.51 -13.26 -19.43
N SER A 55 -0.26 -14.20 -20.34
CA SER A 55 0.54 -14.00 -21.57
C SER A 55 -0.11 -13.06 -22.57
N ASP A 56 -1.45 -13.06 -22.68
CA ASP A 56 -2.14 -12.40 -23.80
C ASP A 56 -2.17 -10.87 -23.66
N TRP A 57 -2.01 -10.34 -22.45
CA TRP A 57 -1.97 -8.89 -22.22
C TRP A 57 -0.63 -8.26 -22.62
N ALA A 58 0.47 -9.02 -22.53
CA ALA A 58 1.80 -8.51 -22.80
C ALA A 58 2.00 -8.14 -24.28
N ASP A 59 1.18 -8.71 -25.17
CA ASP A 59 1.21 -8.45 -26.61
C ASP A 59 0.31 -7.27 -27.03
N LEU A 60 -0.56 -6.77 -26.14
CA LEU A 60 -1.48 -5.67 -26.44
C LEU A 60 -0.72 -4.34 -26.60
N GLY A 61 -0.73 -3.80 -27.82
CA GLY A 61 -0.08 -2.53 -28.15
C GLY A 61 -0.79 -1.31 -27.57
N VAL A 62 -0.36 -0.80 -26.40
CA VAL A 62 -0.92 0.41 -25.77
C VAL A 62 -0.07 1.65 -26.07
N ALA A 63 -0.61 2.61 -26.81
CA ALA A 63 0.04 3.90 -27.08
C ALA A 63 -0.43 4.99 -26.10
N ILE A 64 0.53 5.73 -25.51
CA ILE A 64 0.28 6.74 -24.48
C ILE A 64 1.05 8.03 -24.85
N PRO A 65 0.57 8.83 -25.81
CA PRO A 65 1.19 10.11 -26.12
C PRO A 65 1.06 11.13 -24.99
N GLY A 66 1.77 12.25 -25.12
CA GLY A 66 1.68 13.34 -24.15
C GLY A 66 0.27 13.92 -24.09
N PHE A 67 -0.24 14.18 -22.89
CA PHE A 67 -1.56 14.80 -22.74
C PHE A 67 -1.53 16.23 -23.31
N ALA A 68 -2.54 16.61 -24.08
CA ALA A 68 -2.60 17.90 -24.74
C ALA A 68 -3.02 19.02 -23.79
N THR A 69 -2.84 20.26 -24.21
CA THR A 69 -3.39 21.46 -23.55
C THR A 69 -4.01 22.35 -24.61
N ASP A 70 -5.09 23.04 -24.28
CA ASP A 70 -5.72 24.01 -25.19
C ASP A 70 -4.94 25.31 -25.27
N ARG A 71 -4.24 25.66 -24.19
CA ARG A 71 -3.33 26.79 -24.11
C ARG A 71 -2.18 26.46 -23.19
N ASP A 72 -0.96 26.52 -23.71
CA ASP A 72 0.20 26.23 -22.91
C ASP A 72 0.52 27.37 -21.93
N VAL A 73 0.36 27.11 -20.63
CA VAL A 73 0.58 28.10 -19.56
C VAL A 73 1.37 27.49 -18.42
N SER A 74 2.24 28.30 -17.82
CA SER A 74 2.97 27.93 -16.60
C SER A 74 2.00 27.72 -15.43
N THR A 75 2.29 26.73 -14.58
CA THR A 75 1.49 26.42 -13.39
C THR A 75 2.41 26.15 -12.19
N PRO A 76 1.90 26.17 -10.95
CA PRO A 76 2.70 25.76 -9.80
C PRO A 76 3.24 24.31 -9.91
N ALA A 77 2.56 23.43 -10.66
CA ALA A 77 3.00 22.05 -10.89
C ALA A 77 4.12 21.93 -11.94
N SER A 78 4.17 22.85 -12.90
CA SER A 78 5.14 22.84 -14.00
C SER A 78 5.42 24.26 -14.48
N ARG A 79 6.67 24.71 -14.27
CA ARG A 79 7.13 26.00 -14.76
C ARG A 79 7.22 26.05 -16.28
N ASP A 80 7.51 24.91 -16.91
CA ASP A 80 7.68 24.73 -18.36
C ASP A 80 6.34 24.63 -19.11
N GLY A 81 5.21 24.75 -18.40
CA GLY A 81 3.89 24.81 -19.01
C GLY A 81 3.05 23.54 -18.83
N THR A 82 1.75 23.66 -19.09
CA THR A 82 0.79 22.55 -19.14
C THR A 82 1.12 21.50 -20.20
N GLY A 83 1.75 21.87 -21.32
CA GLY A 83 2.20 20.93 -22.35
C GLY A 83 3.36 20.05 -21.86
N ALA A 84 4.30 20.62 -21.11
CA ALA A 84 5.34 19.85 -20.44
C ALA A 84 4.74 18.94 -19.35
N LEU A 85 3.80 19.47 -18.55
CA LEU A 85 3.10 18.69 -17.53
C LEU A 85 2.31 17.51 -18.13
N GLY A 86 1.66 17.70 -19.28
CA GLY A 86 0.94 16.64 -19.96
C GLY A 86 1.84 15.49 -20.44
N ARG A 87 3.10 15.78 -20.80
CA ARG A 87 4.10 14.75 -21.07
C ARG A 87 4.51 14.00 -19.80
N GLU A 88 4.69 14.69 -18.67
CA GLU A 88 5.01 14.02 -17.40
C GLU A 88 3.87 13.10 -16.92
N ILE A 89 2.60 13.52 -17.07
CA ILE A 89 1.44 12.67 -16.78
C ILE A 89 1.48 11.39 -17.62
N ALA A 90 1.69 11.52 -18.93
CA ALA A 90 1.79 10.36 -19.81
C ALA A 90 2.97 9.44 -19.46
N ARG A 91 4.10 9.97 -18.99
CA ARG A 91 5.23 9.16 -18.49
C ARG A 91 4.86 8.37 -17.24
N VAL A 92 4.12 8.97 -16.30
CA VAL A 92 3.64 8.27 -15.11
C VAL A 92 2.70 7.14 -15.49
N ILE A 93 1.72 7.37 -16.38
CA ILE A 93 0.79 6.34 -16.85
C ILE A 93 1.55 5.20 -17.54
N THR A 94 2.49 5.54 -18.43
CA THR A 94 3.35 4.55 -19.10
C THR A 94 4.15 3.72 -18.11
N ALA A 95 4.76 4.37 -17.10
CA ALA A 95 5.52 3.67 -16.07
C ALA A 95 4.62 2.74 -15.25
N ASN A 96 3.43 3.19 -14.84
CA ASN A 96 2.48 2.38 -14.07
C ASN A 96 2.10 1.09 -14.81
N LEU A 97 1.64 1.22 -16.07
CA LEU A 97 1.21 0.08 -16.87
C LEU A 97 2.37 -0.85 -17.24
N ARG A 98 3.57 -0.32 -17.50
CA ARG A 98 4.75 -1.17 -17.76
C ARG A 98 5.18 -1.95 -16.51
N ASN A 99 5.16 -1.29 -15.37
CA ASN A 99 5.71 -1.82 -14.12
C ASN A 99 4.87 -2.95 -13.51
N ASN A 100 3.58 -3.03 -13.84
CA ASN A 100 2.73 -4.13 -13.37
C ASN A 100 3.02 -5.45 -14.11
N GLY A 101 3.75 -5.41 -15.22
CA GLY A 101 4.18 -6.58 -15.99
C GLY A 101 3.14 -7.18 -16.93
N LEU A 102 1.94 -6.59 -17.00
CA LEU A 102 0.85 -7.04 -17.87
C LEU A 102 0.84 -6.35 -19.24
N PHE A 103 1.46 -5.18 -19.38
CA PHE A 103 1.40 -4.39 -20.61
C PHE A 103 2.81 -4.01 -21.12
N GLN A 104 2.92 -3.79 -22.43
CA GLN A 104 4.10 -3.20 -23.08
C GLN A 104 3.80 -1.82 -23.67
N PRO A 105 3.53 -0.79 -22.83
CA PRO A 105 3.10 0.50 -23.34
C PRO A 105 4.24 1.29 -24.00
N VAL A 106 3.90 2.02 -25.06
CA VAL A 106 4.77 3.00 -25.73
C VAL A 106 4.43 4.39 -25.21
N GLY A 107 5.43 5.06 -24.64
CA GLY A 107 5.25 6.33 -23.95
C GLY A 107 5.44 7.58 -24.83
N PRO A 108 5.26 8.77 -24.23
CA PRO A 108 5.16 10.03 -24.95
C PRO A 108 6.45 10.44 -25.66
N ASP A 109 7.62 9.98 -25.19
CA ASP A 109 8.92 10.35 -25.76
C ASP A 109 9.20 9.69 -27.12
N SER A 110 8.41 8.69 -27.52
CA SER A 110 8.52 8.01 -28.82
C SER A 110 7.29 8.20 -29.71
N LEU A 111 6.31 8.99 -29.26
CA LEU A 111 5.03 9.18 -29.93
C LEU A 111 4.84 10.64 -30.37
N PRO A 112 4.05 10.88 -31.43
CA PRO A 112 3.70 12.24 -31.81
C PRO A 112 2.85 12.90 -30.72
N GLN A 113 3.04 14.19 -30.51
CA GLN A 113 2.22 14.98 -29.60
C GLN A 113 0.87 15.31 -30.26
N PRO A 114 -0.27 14.85 -29.72
CA PRO A 114 -1.58 15.20 -30.25
C PRO A 114 -1.90 16.68 -29.99
N SER A 115 -2.68 17.28 -30.88
CA SER A 115 -3.33 18.55 -30.62
C SER A 115 -4.51 18.37 -29.65
N PHE A 116 -4.97 19.46 -29.04
CA PHE A 116 -6.10 19.40 -28.13
C PHE A 116 -7.38 18.85 -28.79
N ALA A 117 -7.64 19.21 -30.06
CA ALA A 117 -8.81 18.72 -30.81
C ALA A 117 -8.75 17.20 -31.04
N GLN A 118 -7.55 16.63 -31.18
CA GLN A 118 -7.35 15.20 -31.40
C GLN A 118 -7.60 14.34 -30.16
N ILE A 119 -7.84 14.94 -28.99
CA ILE A 119 -8.13 14.18 -27.77
C ILE A 119 -9.49 13.50 -27.84
N THR A 120 -10.48 14.14 -28.49
CA THR A 120 -11.83 13.60 -28.71
C THR A 120 -12.08 13.18 -30.16
N ASP A 121 -11.15 13.48 -31.07
CA ASP A 121 -11.20 13.06 -32.48
C ASP A 121 -9.80 12.58 -32.94
N PRO A 122 -9.36 11.37 -32.50
CA PRO A 122 -8.02 10.88 -32.81
C PRO A 122 -7.79 10.72 -34.31
N ASN A 123 -6.58 11.05 -34.77
CA ASN A 123 -6.16 10.68 -36.12
C ASN A 123 -5.85 9.17 -36.17
N TRP A 124 -6.87 8.37 -36.45
CA TRP A 124 -6.81 6.91 -36.43
C TRP A 124 -5.71 6.32 -37.32
N GLY A 125 -5.46 6.91 -38.50
CA GLY A 125 -4.41 6.45 -39.42
C GLY A 125 -3.01 6.55 -38.80
N THR A 126 -2.77 7.57 -37.97
CA THR A 126 -1.49 7.76 -37.26
C THR A 126 -1.23 6.64 -36.26
N TRP A 127 -2.26 6.22 -35.54
CA TRP A 127 -2.15 5.21 -34.48
C TRP A 127 -2.16 3.78 -35.03
N ARG A 128 -3.02 3.49 -36.01
CA ARG A 128 -2.99 2.21 -36.74
C ARG A 128 -1.65 1.97 -37.43
N GLY A 129 -1.09 3.00 -38.07
CA GLY A 129 0.23 2.92 -38.70
C GLY A 129 1.39 2.67 -37.75
N ARG A 130 1.18 2.81 -36.43
CA ARG A 130 2.16 2.52 -35.38
C ARG A 130 1.89 1.20 -34.65
N GLY A 131 0.89 0.44 -35.09
CA GLY A 131 0.49 -0.81 -34.44
C GLY A 131 -0.12 -0.63 -33.06
N ALA A 132 -0.66 0.55 -32.74
CA ALA A 132 -1.41 0.72 -31.51
C ALA A 132 -2.77 0.00 -31.64
N GLU A 133 -3.08 -0.85 -30.68
CA GLU A 133 -4.38 -1.50 -30.51
C GLU A 133 -5.25 -0.69 -29.55
N MET A 134 -4.63 -0.18 -28.48
CA MET A 134 -5.24 0.71 -27.52
C MET A 134 -4.54 2.06 -27.52
N LEU A 135 -5.31 3.14 -27.32
CA LEU A 135 -4.79 4.50 -27.27
C LEU A 135 -5.28 5.20 -26.00
N VAL A 136 -4.34 5.63 -25.17
CA VAL A 136 -4.61 6.47 -24.00
C VAL A 136 -4.37 7.93 -24.38
N HIS A 137 -5.45 8.69 -24.48
CA HIS A 137 -5.42 10.12 -24.76
C HIS A 137 -5.84 10.90 -23.53
N GLY A 138 -5.52 12.20 -23.52
CA GLY A 138 -5.93 13.04 -22.42
C GLY A 138 -5.46 14.47 -22.58
N TYR A 139 -5.86 15.29 -21.62
CA TYR A 139 -5.49 16.70 -21.59
C TYR A 139 -5.22 17.21 -20.19
N VAL A 140 -4.51 18.34 -20.12
CA VAL A 140 -4.28 19.12 -18.91
C VAL A 140 -4.62 20.57 -19.19
N ARG A 141 -5.46 21.18 -18.34
CA ARG A 141 -5.83 22.59 -18.42
C ARG A 141 -5.61 23.27 -17.08
N ALA A 142 -5.01 24.45 -17.11
CA ALA A 142 -4.97 25.32 -15.94
C ALA A 142 -6.32 26.04 -15.78
N ARG A 143 -6.88 26.02 -14.56
CA ARG A 143 -8.11 26.73 -14.22
C ARG A 143 -7.81 28.10 -13.63
N SER A 144 -8.80 28.99 -13.66
CA SER A 144 -8.70 30.34 -13.09
C SER A 144 -8.59 30.36 -11.56
N ASP A 145 -9.04 29.30 -10.89
CA ASP A 145 -8.92 29.10 -9.43
C ASP A 145 -7.55 28.52 -9.00
N GLY A 146 -6.61 28.39 -9.94
CA GLY A 146 -5.27 27.85 -9.68
C GLY A 146 -5.19 26.32 -9.61
N ARG A 147 -6.31 25.60 -9.78
CA ARG A 147 -6.33 24.13 -9.90
C ARG A 147 -6.04 23.68 -11.32
N LEU A 148 -5.81 22.38 -11.49
CA LEU A 148 -5.63 21.72 -12.77
C LEU A 148 -6.87 20.88 -13.10
N MET A 149 -7.32 20.91 -14.34
CA MET A 149 -8.28 19.94 -14.88
C MET A 149 -7.52 18.94 -15.75
N VAL A 150 -7.64 17.65 -15.44
CA VAL A 150 -7.00 16.56 -16.18
C VAL A 150 -8.09 15.64 -16.72
N GLY A 151 -8.10 15.42 -18.03
CA GLY A 151 -9.00 14.45 -18.67
C GLY A 151 -8.22 13.24 -19.20
N CYS A 152 -8.80 12.06 -19.11
CA CYS A 152 -8.23 10.78 -19.55
C CYS A 152 -9.26 10.01 -20.37
N TYR A 153 -8.82 9.43 -21.47
CA TYR A 153 -9.62 8.67 -22.43
C TYR A 153 -8.86 7.40 -22.80
N LEU A 154 -9.58 6.30 -22.94
CA LEU A 154 -9.08 5.08 -23.54
C LEU A 154 -9.91 4.76 -24.79
N TYR A 155 -9.23 4.53 -25.90
CA TYR A 155 -9.85 4.17 -27.18
C TYR A 155 -9.37 2.81 -27.66
N ASP A 156 -10.26 2.10 -28.35
CA ASP A 156 -9.92 0.99 -29.24
C ASP A 156 -9.57 1.56 -30.62
N VAL A 157 -8.35 1.32 -31.09
CA VAL A 157 -7.82 1.91 -32.33
C VAL A 157 -8.36 1.21 -33.58
N ALA A 158 -8.67 -0.07 -33.49
CA ALA A 158 -9.21 -0.84 -34.61
C ALA A 158 -10.64 -0.39 -34.90
N LEU A 159 -11.48 -0.34 -33.87
CA LEU A 159 -12.88 0.06 -33.94
C LEU A 159 -13.05 1.57 -34.09
N GLY A 160 -12.12 2.36 -33.55
CA GLY A 160 -12.27 3.81 -33.46
C GLY A 160 -13.24 4.23 -32.36
N ASP A 161 -13.42 3.36 -31.35
CA ASP A 161 -14.42 3.51 -30.30
C ASP A 161 -13.79 4.03 -29.01
N GLU A 162 -14.50 4.92 -28.33
CA GLU A 162 -14.17 5.33 -26.96
C GLU A 162 -14.63 4.25 -25.99
N LEU A 163 -13.69 3.68 -25.23
CA LEU A 163 -13.99 2.61 -24.26
C LEU A 163 -14.33 3.17 -22.89
N VAL A 164 -13.71 4.30 -22.51
CA VAL A 164 -13.95 5.02 -21.26
C VAL A 164 -13.35 6.43 -21.32
N ARG A 165 -14.01 7.36 -20.63
CA ARG A 165 -13.53 8.72 -20.37
C ARG A 165 -13.75 9.11 -18.91
N GLU A 166 -12.82 9.85 -18.33
CA GLU A 166 -12.99 10.47 -17.02
C GLU A 166 -12.19 11.78 -16.92
N GLY A 167 -12.61 12.68 -16.03
CA GLY A 167 -11.88 13.91 -15.75
C GLY A 167 -11.86 14.26 -14.25
N TRP A 168 -10.81 14.95 -13.84
CA TRP A 168 -10.60 15.37 -12.46
C TRP A 168 -10.17 16.82 -12.36
N VAL A 169 -10.60 17.50 -11.29
CA VAL A 169 -10.00 18.76 -10.85
C VAL A 169 -9.14 18.49 -9.64
N VAL A 170 -7.84 18.82 -9.75
CA VAL A 170 -6.85 18.54 -8.71
C VAL A 170 -6.05 19.80 -8.37
N PRO A 171 -5.64 19.97 -7.11
CA PRO A 171 -4.60 20.94 -6.77
C PRO A 171 -3.32 20.67 -7.58
N PRO A 172 -2.49 21.69 -7.86
CA PRO A 172 -1.24 21.50 -8.59
C PRO A 172 -0.32 20.45 -7.98
N ALA A 173 -0.30 20.28 -6.66
CA ALA A 173 0.51 19.25 -5.99
C ALA A 173 0.06 17.81 -6.29
N ASP A 174 -1.20 17.62 -6.69
CA ASP A 174 -1.83 16.31 -6.87
C ASP A 174 -1.92 15.91 -8.36
N TRP A 175 -1.14 16.53 -9.24
CA TRP A 175 -1.12 16.18 -10.67
C TRP A 175 -0.77 14.71 -10.92
N ARG A 176 0.12 14.14 -10.09
CA ARG A 176 0.49 12.71 -10.15
C ARG A 176 -0.69 11.82 -9.79
N ARG A 177 -1.52 12.25 -8.86
CA ARG A 177 -2.75 11.55 -8.46
C ARG A 177 -3.67 11.36 -9.66
N ALA A 178 -3.88 12.41 -10.47
CA ALA A 178 -4.66 12.30 -11.70
C ALA A 178 -4.06 11.30 -12.72
N ALA A 179 -2.72 11.23 -12.81
CA ALA A 179 -2.05 10.25 -13.65
C ALA A 179 -2.25 8.81 -13.14
N HIS A 180 -2.21 8.60 -11.82
CA HIS A 180 -2.52 7.30 -11.20
C HIS A 180 -3.98 6.90 -11.42
N LYS A 181 -4.94 7.81 -11.24
CA LYS A 181 -6.38 7.55 -11.53
C LYS A 181 -6.62 7.20 -13.00
N CYS A 182 -5.95 7.86 -13.93
CA CYS A 182 -6.00 7.48 -15.35
C CYS A 182 -5.43 6.08 -15.60
N SER A 183 -4.32 5.74 -14.92
CA SER A 183 -3.75 4.39 -14.99
C SER A 183 -4.71 3.33 -14.46
N ASP A 184 -5.41 3.64 -13.36
CA ASP A 184 -6.42 2.79 -12.73
C ASP A 184 -7.59 2.49 -13.66
N ILE A 185 -8.11 3.51 -14.35
CA ILE A 185 -9.19 3.33 -15.33
C ILE A 185 -8.73 2.46 -16.49
N VAL A 186 -7.56 2.77 -17.08
CA VAL A 186 -7.03 1.99 -18.20
C VAL A 186 -6.81 0.53 -17.79
N TYR A 187 -6.20 0.33 -16.62
CA TYR A 187 -5.98 -1.00 -16.06
C TYR A 187 -7.29 -1.76 -15.85
N SER A 188 -8.25 -1.15 -15.16
CA SER A 188 -9.51 -1.82 -14.81
C SER A 188 -10.32 -2.14 -16.05
N ARG A 189 -10.35 -1.22 -17.03
CA ARG A 189 -11.10 -1.39 -18.27
C ARG A 189 -10.54 -2.48 -19.16
N LEU A 190 -9.20 -2.62 -19.21
CA LEU A 190 -8.53 -3.64 -20.01
C LEU A 190 -8.55 -4.99 -19.29
N THR A 191 -8.16 -5.06 -18.02
CA THR A 191 -8.00 -6.33 -17.29
C THR A 191 -9.28 -6.89 -16.68
N GLY A 192 -10.28 -6.04 -16.42
CA GLY A 192 -11.47 -6.39 -15.64
C GLY A 192 -11.21 -6.50 -14.14
N GLU A 193 -10.06 -6.03 -13.64
CA GLU A 193 -9.67 -6.14 -12.23
C GLU A 193 -9.67 -4.79 -11.51
N ASP A 194 -9.76 -4.86 -10.18
CA ASP A 194 -9.78 -3.68 -9.34
C ASP A 194 -8.48 -2.84 -9.44
N PRO A 195 -8.60 -1.50 -9.38
CA PRO A 195 -7.48 -0.58 -9.47
C PRO A 195 -6.57 -0.62 -8.23
N PHE A 196 -5.39 -0.01 -8.34
CA PHE A 196 -4.44 0.08 -7.21
C PHE A 196 -3.35 1.16 -7.36
N PHE A 197 -3.22 1.84 -8.50
CA PHE A 197 -2.18 2.83 -8.73
C PHE A 197 -2.37 4.08 -7.86
N ASP A 198 -3.60 4.59 -7.68
CA ASP A 198 -3.90 5.72 -6.80
C ASP A 198 -3.94 5.31 -5.32
N SER A 199 -2.87 4.66 -4.88
CA SER A 199 -2.62 4.25 -3.49
C SER A 199 -1.24 4.73 -3.02
N ARG A 200 -0.99 4.65 -1.71
CA ARG A 200 0.30 4.98 -1.09
C ARG A 200 0.80 3.80 -0.28
N ILE A 201 2.09 3.87 0.00
CA ILE A 201 2.83 2.94 0.81
C ILE A 201 3.30 3.68 2.04
N ALA A 202 3.05 3.10 3.21
CA ALA A 202 3.76 3.44 4.44
C ALA A 202 4.90 2.44 4.63
N TYR A 203 6.02 2.91 5.15
CA TYR A 203 7.19 2.06 5.36
C TYR A 203 8.11 2.63 6.42
N ILE A 204 9.10 1.85 6.82
CA ILE A 204 10.16 2.29 7.72
C ILE A 204 11.39 2.65 6.90
N ALA A 205 11.75 3.94 6.93
CA ALA A 205 12.94 4.47 6.29
C ALA A 205 14.13 4.38 7.24
N GLU A 206 15.23 3.82 6.76
CA GLU A 206 16.41 3.49 7.55
C GLU A 206 17.65 4.26 7.09
N THR A 207 18.39 4.81 8.06
CA THR A 207 19.66 5.53 7.82
C THR A 207 20.67 5.26 8.93
N GLY A 208 21.94 5.61 8.71
CA GLY A 208 23.04 5.32 9.66
C GLY A 208 23.62 3.92 9.46
N PRO A 209 24.61 3.48 10.26
CA PRO A 209 25.23 2.15 10.17
C PRO A 209 24.39 1.05 10.84
N LYS A 210 24.71 -0.23 10.59
CA LYS A 210 23.89 -1.41 10.94
C LYS A 210 23.62 -1.55 12.44
N ASP A 211 24.58 -1.17 13.25
CA ASP A 211 24.56 -1.20 14.71
C ASP A 211 23.94 0.06 15.36
N ARG A 212 23.67 1.11 14.56
CA ARG A 212 23.05 2.36 15.01
C ARG A 212 22.11 2.92 13.94
N ARG A 213 21.15 2.10 13.52
CA ARG A 213 20.13 2.47 12.54
C ARG A 213 19.12 3.44 13.15
N VAL A 214 18.88 4.55 12.46
CA VAL A 214 17.74 5.44 12.69
C VAL A 214 16.59 4.95 11.83
N LYS A 215 15.48 4.58 12.45
CA LYS A 215 14.28 4.05 11.80
C LYS A 215 13.12 5.03 11.92
N ARG A 216 12.64 5.55 10.79
CA ARG A 216 11.60 6.59 10.72
C ARG A 216 10.37 6.09 9.98
N LEU A 217 9.20 6.49 10.45
CA LEU A 217 7.96 6.27 9.72
C LEU A 217 7.94 7.21 8.50
N ALA A 218 7.64 6.66 7.33
CA ALA A 218 7.55 7.41 6.09
C ALA A 218 6.37 6.94 5.24
N ILE A 219 5.93 7.81 4.33
CA ILE A 219 4.92 7.51 3.31
C ILE A 219 5.41 7.96 1.93
N MET A 220 4.91 7.34 0.88
CA MET A 220 5.17 7.65 -0.54
C MET A 220 4.03 7.12 -1.42
N ASP A 221 3.91 7.59 -2.65
CA ASP A 221 2.97 7.02 -3.63
C ASP A 221 3.34 5.57 -3.97
N SER A 222 2.39 4.82 -4.55
CA SER A 222 2.56 3.40 -4.92
C SER A 222 3.79 3.12 -5.79
N ASP A 223 4.26 4.11 -6.54
CA ASP A 223 5.43 4.04 -7.41
C ASP A 223 6.74 4.58 -6.80
N GLY A 224 6.71 5.00 -5.53
CA GLY A 224 7.86 5.50 -4.77
C GLY A 224 8.09 7.01 -4.84
N ALA A 225 7.29 7.75 -5.61
CA ALA A 225 7.34 9.20 -5.64
C ALA A 225 6.71 9.84 -4.39
N ASN A 226 6.84 11.16 -4.27
CA ASN A 226 6.24 11.94 -3.18
C ASN A 226 6.58 11.43 -1.77
N HIS A 227 7.79 10.87 -1.60
CA HIS A 227 8.29 10.41 -0.32
C HIS A 227 8.35 11.54 0.72
N ARG A 228 7.93 11.23 1.95
CA ARG A 228 8.09 12.10 3.12
C ARG A 228 8.23 11.30 4.42
N PHE A 229 8.97 11.86 5.37
CA PHE A 229 9.03 11.35 6.75
C PHE A 229 7.86 11.89 7.57
N LEU A 230 7.26 11.03 8.39
CA LEU A 230 6.25 11.38 9.39
C LEU A 230 6.87 11.51 10.80
N THR A 231 7.96 10.79 11.06
CA THR A 231 8.73 10.90 12.31
C THR A 231 10.16 11.41 12.07
N LEU A 232 10.72 12.07 13.08
CA LEU A 232 12.04 12.69 13.06
C LEU A 232 13.17 11.68 13.31
N GLY A 233 12.87 10.52 13.91
CA GLY A 233 13.81 9.44 14.15
C GLY A 233 14.56 9.53 15.49
N SER A 234 14.05 10.35 16.41
CA SER A 234 14.47 10.37 17.82
C SER A 234 13.98 9.11 18.57
N ALA A 235 12.91 8.47 18.09
CA ALA A 235 12.47 7.16 18.52
C ALA A 235 12.37 6.19 17.32
N THR A 236 12.65 4.91 17.58
CA THR A 236 12.49 3.86 16.57
C THR A 236 11.02 3.68 16.24
N ALA A 237 10.66 3.78 14.95
CA ALA A 237 9.34 3.39 14.42
C ALA A 237 9.43 2.02 13.73
N LEU A 238 8.44 1.15 13.92
CA LEU A 238 8.36 -0.19 13.32
C LEU A 238 6.96 -0.54 12.84
N THR A 239 6.90 -1.44 11.84
CA THR A 239 5.69 -2.14 11.35
C THR A 239 4.45 -1.24 11.20
N PRO A 240 4.49 -0.20 10.33
CA PRO A 240 3.34 0.66 10.09
C PRO A 240 2.18 -0.12 9.45
N ARG A 241 0.94 0.30 9.66
CA ARG A 241 -0.26 -0.27 9.03
C ARG A 241 -1.33 0.81 8.83
N TYR A 242 -1.81 0.98 7.61
CA TYR A 242 -2.93 1.87 7.33
C TYR A 242 -4.21 1.40 7.99
N SER A 243 -4.99 2.35 8.49
CA SER A 243 -6.41 2.10 8.81
C SER A 243 -7.19 1.82 7.52
N PRO A 244 -8.32 1.09 7.60
CA PRO A 244 -9.14 0.80 6.43
C PRO A 244 -9.67 2.06 5.73
N ASP A 245 -9.89 3.13 6.49
CA ASP A 245 -10.33 4.44 5.99
C ASP A 245 -9.18 5.32 5.46
N TYR A 246 -7.95 4.80 5.45
CA TYR A 246 -6.73 5.47 5.00
C TYR A 246 -6.26 6.68 5.83
N LYS A 247 -7.07 7.18 6.77
CA LYS A 247 -6.80 8.44 7.48
C LYS A 247 -5.73 8.32 8.55
N ARG A 248 -5.37 7.09 8.96
CA ARG A 248 -4.53 6.82 10.12
C ARG A 248 -3.50 5.74 9.84
N LEU A 249 -2.37 5.83 10.54
CA LEU A 249 -1.32 4.83 10.57
C LEU A 249 -1.13 4.29 11.98
N LEU A 250 -1.21 2.98 12.11
CA LEU A 250 -0.86 2.24 13.30
C LEU A 250 0.62 1.84 13.22
N TYR A 251 1.40 2.07 14.26
CA TYR A 251 2.82 1.70 14.27
C TYR A 251 3.32 1.45 15.69
N LEU A 252 4.45 0.75 15.79
CA LEU A 252 5.17 0.54 17.04
C LEU A 252 6.23 1.63 17.21
N SER A 253 6.35 2.16 18.42
CA SER A 253 7.42 3.11 18.76
C SER A 253 8.03 2.88 20.14
N TYR A 254 9.32 3.24 20.26
CA TYR A 254 10.15 3.12 21.46
C TYR A 254 10.38 4.46 22.18
N VAL A 255 9.48 5.44 22.04
CA VAL A 255 9.63 6.80 22.63
C VAL A 255 10.04 6.78 24.11
N ASP A 256 9.59 5.79 24.88
CA ASP A 256 9.91 5.66 26.31
C ASP A 256 10.70 4.39 26.66
N GLY A 257 11.38 3.79 25.66
CA GLY A 257 12.17 2.57 25.81
C GLY A 257 11.37 1.26 25.80
N ASN A 258 10.03 1.32 25.87
CA ASN A 258 9.16 0.15 25.72
C ASN A 258 8.45 0.19 24.35
N PRO A 259 8.37 -0.94 23.62
CA PRO A 259 7.64 -1.00 22.36
C PRO A 259 6.14 -0.85 22.61
N ARG A 260 5.59 0.28 22.22
CA ARG A 260 4.17 0.63 22.37
C ARG A 260 3.50 0.92 21.04
N ILE A 261 2.19 0.72 21.03
CA ILE A 261 1.35 0.87 19.84
C ILE A 261 0.74 2.27 19.79
N TYR A 262 1.02 2.98 18.71
CA TYR A 262 0.53 4.32 18.46
C TYR A 262 -0.31 4.37 17.19
N VAL A 263 -1.30 5.26 17.19
CA VAL A 263 -2.07 5.66 16.02
C VAL A 263 -1.69 7.09 15.66
N TYR A 264 -1.20 7.29 14.45
CA TYR A 264 -0.88 8.58 13.85
C TYR A 264 -2.00 8.97 12.88
N ASP A 265 -2.61 10.13 13.09
CA ASP A 265 -3.58 10.71 12.18
C ASP A 265 -2.85 11.49 11.09
N ILE A 266 -3.03 11.09 9.83
CA ILE A 266 -2.22 11.60 8.70
C ILE A 266 -2.54 13.07 8.41
N GLY A 267 -3.81 13.47 8.50
CA GLY A 267 -4.25 14.83 8.19
C GLY A 267 -3.90 15.85 9.27
N THR A 268 -4.00 15.47 10.55
CA THR A 268 -3.72 16.38 11.68
C THR A 268 -2.30 16.26 12.21
N GLY A 269 -1.58 15.18 11.87
CA GLY A 269 -0.29 14.83 12.45
C GLY A 269 -0.37 14.43 13.93
N ARG A 270 -1.57 14.14 14.46
CA ARG A 270 -1.74 13.81 15.88
C ARG A 270 -1.42 12.34 16.15
N GLN A 271 -0.57 12.08 17.13
CA GLN A 271 -0.28 10.75 17.64
C GLN A 271 -1.10 10.44 18.90
N THR A 272 -1.63 9.22 19.01
CA THR A 272 -2.38 8.73 20.16
C THR A 272 -1.87 7.36 20.59
N LEU A 273 -1.64 7.17 21.89
CA LEU A 273 -1.29 5.87 22.46
C LEU A 273 -2.54 4.98 22.57
N VAL A 274 -2.49 3.76 22.03
CA VAL A 274 -3.65 2.84 22.00
C VAL A 274 -3.78 2.03 23.29
N THR A 275 -2.66 1.57 23.85
CA THR A 275 -2.61 0.69 25.02
C THR A 275 -1.61 1.22 26.05
N GLN A 276 -2.02 1.26 27.31
CA GLN A 276 -1.18 1.69 28.44
C GLN A 276 -0.44 0.53 29.14
N SER A 277 -0.24 -0.60 28.45
CA SER A 277 0.46 -1.75 29.04
C SER A 277 1.94 -1.47 29.28
N ALA A 278 2.46 -1.94 30.42
CA ALA A 278 3.89 -1.98 30.70
C ALA A 278 4.58 -3.20 30.06
N ASN A 279 3.79 -4.17 29.60
CA ASN A 279 4.31 -5.35 28.92
C ASN A 279 4.67 -5.03 27.46
N PRO A 280 5.73 -5.64 26.89
CA PRO A 280 6.07 -5.49 25.48
C PRO A 280 4.91 -5.89 24.57
N THR A 281 4.67 -5.08 23.53
CA THR A 281 3.62 -5.30 22.52
C THR A 281 4.20 -5.45 21.12
N PHE A 282 3.53 -6.23 20.25
CA PHE A 282 4.02 -6.60 18.93
C PHE A 282 2.90 -6.69 17.88
N ALA A 283 3.30 -6.62 16.60
CA ALA A 283 2.48 -6.92 15.42
C ALA A 283 1.04 -6.34 15.42
N PRO A 284 0.89 -5.01 15.56
CA PRO A 284 -0.42 -4.40 15.60
C PRO A 284 -1.09 -4.40 14.21
N ARG A 285 -2.40 -4.64 14.16
CA ARG A 285 -3.22 -4.68 12.93
C ARG A 285 -4.61 -4.13 13.18
N TRP A 286 -5.14 -3.40 12.20
CA TRP A 286 -6.55 -2.99 12.21
C TRP A 286 -7.47 -4.17 11.91
N SER A 287 -8.65 -4.18 12.52
CA SER A 287 -9.78 -4.92 11.95
C SER A 287 -10.25 -4.24 10.64
N PRO A 288 -10.86 -4.98 9.69
CA PRO A 288 -11.29 -4.42 8.41
C PRO A 288 -12.32 -3.30 8.54
N ASP A 289 -13.10 -3.32 9.63
CA ASP A 289 -14.08 -2.28 9.98
C ASP A 289 -13.47 -1.09 10.76
N GLY A 290 -12.17 -1.12 11.06
CA GLY A 290 -11.45 -0.08 11.80
C GLY A 290 -11.81 0.06 13.29
N ARG A 291 -12.69 -0.80 13.83
CA ARG A 291 -13.17 -0.69 15.22
C ARG A 291 -12.19 -1.24 16.25
N PHE A 292 -11.34 -2.18 15.86
CA PHE A 292 -10.43 -2.88 16.76
C PHE A 292 -8.99 -2.86 16.24
N ILE A 293 -8.07 -2.99 17.18
CA ILE A 293 -6.66 -3.26 16.95
C ILE A 293 -6.34 -4.63 17.53
N LEU A 294 -5.91 -5.55 16.69
CA LEU A 294 -5.28 -6.81 17.06
C LEU A 294 -3.80 -6.55 17.36
N TYR A 295 -3.28 -7.15 18.41
CA TYR A 295 -1.85 -7.06 18.74
C TYR A 295 -1.44 -8.24 19.62
N SER A 296 -0.14 -8.47 19.75
CA SER A 296 0.40 -9.46 20.67
C SER A 296 1.05 -8.79 21.87
N MET A 297 0.99 -9.46 23.02
CA MET A 297 1.55 -8.94 24.27
C MET A 297 2.23 -10.06 25.04
N ALA A 298 3.48 -9.80 25.46
CA ALA A 298 4.26 -10.75 26.25
C ALA A 298 3.99 -10.53 27.75
N VAL A 299 3.39 -11.52 28.41
CA VAL A 299 3.06 -11.47 29.85
C VAL A 299 3.70 -12.66 30.54
N ALA A 300 4.56 -12.40 31.53
CA ALA A 300 5.21 -13.42 32.35
C ALA A 300 5.91 -14.55 31.55
N GLY A 301 6.49 -14.20 30.39
CA GLY A 301 7.23 -15.15 29.53
C GLY A 301 6.39 -15.88 28.48
N ASN A 302 5.06 -15.71 28.48
CA ASN A 302 4.18 -16.19 27.40
C ASN A 302 3.78 -15.03 26.49
N THR A 303 3.55 -15.26 25.20
CA THR A 303 3.03 -14.23 24.30
C THR A 303 1.70 -14.66 23.73
N ASP A 304 0.69 -13.84 23.92
CA ASP A 304 -0.66 -14.11 23.46
C ASP A 304 -1.19 -12.98 22.58
N ILE A 305 -2.24 -13.30 21.83
CA ILE A 305 -2.93 -12.36 20.96
C ILE A 305 -4.07 -11.71 21.73
N TYR A 306 -4.19 -10.39 21.59
CA TYR A 306 -5.22 -9.55 22.19
C TYR A 306 -5.88 -8.69 21.12
N ARG A 307 -7.11 -8.25 21.40
CA ARG A 307 -7.74 -7.15 20.68
C ARG A 307 -8.14 -6.03 21.64
N VAL A 308 -8.12 -4.79 21.16
CA VAL A 308 -8.53 -3.60 21.90
C VAL A 308 -9.35 -2.69 20.98
N PRO A 309 -10.34 -1.92 21.47
CA PRO A 309 -10.96 -0.88 20.66
C PRO A 309 -9.93 0.09 20.08
N SER A 310 -10.14 0.57 18.84
CA SER A 310 -9.15 1.40 18.15
C SER A 310 -8.98 2.80 18.76
N ASN A 311 -9.95 3.25 19.55
CA ASN A 311 -9.86 4.46 20.38
C ASN A 311 -9.21 4.20 21.76
N GLY A 312 -8.67 3.00 21.97
CA GLY A 312 -8.10 2.56 23.25
C GLY A 312 -9.16 2.00 24.21
N GLY A 313 -8.71 1.34 25.27
CA GLY A 313 -9.59 0.78 26.29
C GLY A 313 -9.13 -0.57 26.80
N ARG A 314 -10.08 -1.38 27.28
CA ARG A 314 -9.81 -2.71 27.83
C ARG A 314 -9.49 -3.70 26.71
N SER A 315 -8.35 -4.37 26.86
CA SER A 315 -7.95 -5.47 25.98
C SER A 315 -8.66 -6.77 26.30
N ILE A 316 -8.97 -7.54 25.26
CA ILE A 316 -9.56 -8.89 25.33
C ILE A 316 -8.51 -9.86 24.80
N ARG A 317 -8.15 -10.86 25.61
CA ARG A 317 -7.24 -11.94 25.23
C ARG A 317 -7.96 -12.93 24.31
N LEU A 318 -7.35 -13.32 23.20
CA LEU A 318 -7.89 -14.22 22.18
C LEU A 318 -7.22 -15.60 22.16
N THR A 319 -5.98 -15.69 22.64
CA THR A 319 -5.26 -16.96 22.78
C THR A 319 -4.73 -17.12 24.20
N ASP A 320 -4.64 -18.35 24.68
CA ASP A 320 -4.18 -18.68 26.03
C ASP A 320 -3.34 -19.95 26.11
N THR A 321 -2.84 -20.43 24.96
CA THR A 321 -2.05 -21.65 24.89
C THR A 321 -0.59 -21.39 25.27
N PRO A 322 0.09 -22.35 25.93
CA PRO A 322 1.53 -22.25 26.15
C PRO A 322 2.29 -22.12 24.82
N GLY A 323 3.07 -21.05 24.68
CA GLY A 323 3.84 -20.75 23.47
C GLY A 323 3.91 -19.26 23.16
N ILE A 324 4.42 -18.96 21.97
CA ILE A 324 4.48 -17.62 21.39
C ILE A 324 3.44 -17.53 20.28
N ASP A 325 2.37 -16.78 20.53
CA ASP A 325 1.35 -16.44 19.54
C ASP A 325 1.52 -14.98 19.07
N ILE A 326 1.90 -14.77 17.81
CA ILE A 326 2.01 -13.44 17.21
C ILE A 326 0.90 -13.20 16.18
N GLY A 327 0.17 -12.10 16.33
CA GLY A 327 -0.94 -11.73 15.44
C GLY A 327 -0.48 -11.46 14.01
N GLY A 328 -1.21 -12.00 13.02
CA GLY A 328 -0.95 -11.80 11.60
C GLY A 328 -1.85 -10.73 11.00
N SER A 329 -3.09 -11.08 10.66
CA SER A 329 -4.10 -10.16 10.10
C SER A 329 -5.52 -10.75 10.18
N TYR A 330 -6.53 -9.91 10.00
CA TYR A 330 -7.90 -10.36 9.81
C TYR A 330 -8.13 -10.82 8.36
N SER A 331 -9.07 -11.73 8.16
CA SER A 331 -9.71 -11.91 6.85
C SER A 331 -10.47 -10.63 6.45
N PRO A 332 -10.65 -10.34 5.15
CA PRO A 332 -11.28 -9.09 4.70
C PRO A 332 -12.73 -8.94 5.17
N ASP A 333 -13.44 -10.05 5.38
CA ASP A 333 -14.80 -10.08 5.97
C ASP A 333 -14.81 -9.90 7.50
N GLY A 334 -13.63 -9.84 8.15
CA GLY A 334 -13.46 -9.70 9.59
C GLY A 334 -13.83 -10.96 10.40
N SER A 335 -14.17 -12.08 9.77
CA SER A 335 -14.68 -13.28 10.45
C SER A 335 -13.56 -14.13 11.08
N ARG A 336 -12.35 -14.05 10.54
CA ARG A 336 -11.20 -14.87 10.94
C ARG A 336 -9.94 -14.04 11.14
N ILE A 337 -8.99 -14.63 11.86
CA ILE A 337 -7.65 -14.09 12.08
C ILE A 337 -6.63 -15.17 11.69
N VAL A 338 -5.67 -14.80 10.84
CA VAL A 338 -4.44 -15.60 10.64
C VAL A 338 -3.36 -15.11 11.59
N PHE A 339 -2.60 -16.04 12.15
CA PHE A 339 -1.54 -15.76 13.12
C PHE A 339 -0.46 -16.82 13.08
N GLU A 340 0.68 -16.56 13.72
CA GLU A 340 1.76 -17.52 13.91
C GLU A 340 1.76 -18.04 15.36
N SER A 341 2.08 -19.32 15.53
CA SER A 341 2.18 -19.97 16.84
C SER A 341 3.23 -21.07 16.83
N ASP A 342 4.04 -21.15 17.89
CA ASP A 342 5.05 -22.20 18.07
C ASP A 342 4.57 -23.39 18.95
N ARG A 343 3.30 -23.39 19.37
CA ARG A 343 2.72 -24.42 20.26
C ARG A 343 2.80 -25.86 19.76
N SER A 344 3.13 -26.05 18.48
CA SER A 344 3.37 -27.36 17.87
C SER A 344 4.85 -27.70 17.70
N GLY A 345 5.74 -27.08 18.49
CA GLY A 345 7.18 -27.31 18.52
C GLY A 345 8.02 -26.38 17.65
N SER A 346 7.46 -25.87 16.54
CA SER A 346 8.05 -24.78 15.75
C SER A 346 6.97 -23.80 15.32
N GLN A 347 7.39 -22.57 14.97
CA GLN A 347 6.50 -21.47 14.53
C GLN A 347 5.80 -21.83 13.22
N GLN A 348 4.47 -21.89 13.24
CA GLN A 348 3.62 -22.27 12.11
C GLN A 348 2.47 -21.28 11.97
N CYS A 349 1.86 -21.22 10.79
CA CYS A 349 0.69 -20.39 10.60
C CYS A 349 -0.57 -21.15 11.04
N TYR A 350 -1.44 -20.44 11.74
CA TYR A 350 -2.72 -20.88 12.27
C TYR A 350 -3.81 -19.90 11.83
N VAL A 351 -5.05 -20.36 11.91
CA VAL A 351 -6.24 -19.51 11.76
C VAL A 351 -7.19 -19.77 12.92
N MET A 352 -7.92 -18.73 13.32
CA MET A 352 -8.99 -18.77 14.31
C MET A 352 -10.15 -17.89 13.88
N ASN A 353 -11.30 -18.04 14.52
CA ASN A 353 -12.37 -17.07 14.45
C ASN A 353 -11.94 -15.74 15.09
N ALA A 354 -12.56 -14.63 14.70
CA ALA A 354 -12.25 -13.30 15.22
C ALA A 354 -12.48 -13.11 16.73
N ASP A 355 -13.20 -14.05 17.36
CA ASP A 355 -13.41 -14.14 18.82
C ASP A 355 -12.36 -15.01 19.55
N GLY A 356 -11.42 -15.63 18.83
CA GLY A 356 -10.38 -16.50 19.38
C GLY A 356 -10.70 -18.00 19.34
N SER A 357 -11.94 -18.38 18.97
CA SER A 357 -12.38 -19.78 18.91
C SER A 357 -11.89 -20.49 17.64
N ASN A 358 -12.05 -21.82 17.59
CA ASN A 358 -11.76 -22.66 16.41
C ASN A 358 -10.34 -22.51 15.85
N GLN A 359 -9.35 -22.46 16.72
CA GLN A 359 -7.96 -22.34 16.32
C GLN A 359 -7.47 -23.64 15.63
N ARG A 360 -6.92 -23.52 14.42
CA ARG A 360 -6.40 -24.66 13.65
C ARG A 360 -5.11 -24.31 12.93
N ARG A 361 -4.21 -25.28 12.80
CA ARG A 361 -2.95 -25.15 12.07
C ARG A 361 -3.20 -25.16 10.56
N LEU A 362 -2.51 -24.29 9.81
CA LEU A 362 -2.57 -24.21 8.35
C LEU A 362 -1.33 -24.83 7.68
N THR A 363 -0.13 -24.64 8.23
CA THR A 363 1.12 -25.02 7.56
C THR A 363 1.73 -26.30 8.11
N PHE A 364 2.19 -27.19 7.22
CA PHE A 364 2.78 -28.49 7.58
C PHE A 364 4.11 -28.78 6.84
N PHE A 365 4.71 -27.75 6.22
CA PHE A 365 6.00 -27.89 5.55
C PHE A 365 7.17 -27.88 6.55
N GLY A 366 8.33 -28.39 6.14
CA GLY A 366 9.57 -28.29 6.93
C GLY A 366 10.09 -26.85 6.97
N GLY A 367 10.10 -26.23 8.15
CA GLY A 367 10.51 -24.83 8.34
C GLY A 367 9.59 -24.09 9.30
N ARG A 368 9.58 -22.75 9.21
CA ARG A 368 8.72 -21.86 9.98
C ARG A 368 7.89 -20.94 9.09
N CYS A 369 6.74 -20.53 9.60
CA CYS A 369 5.85 -19.55 8.99
C CYS A 369 5.85 -18.28 9.83
N ALA A 370 6.14 -17.14 9.23
CA ALA A 370 6.18 -15.85 9.92
C ALA A 370 5.36 -14.78 9.18
N THR A 371 4.88 -13.78 9.93
CA THR A 371 4.19 -12.58 9.42
C THR A 371 3.09 -12.87 8.38
N PRO A 372 2.07 -13.70 8.70
CA PRO A 372 1.02 -14.01 7.74
C PRO A 372 0.06 -12.85 7.53
N GLU A 373 -0.29 -12.57 6.27
CA GLU A 373 -1.20 -11.51 5.85
C GLU A 373 -2.26 -12.04 4.87
N TRP A 374 -3.54 -11.82 5.20
CA TRP A 374 -4.67 -12.19 4.36
C TRP A 374 -4.75 -11.27 3.14
N SER A 375 -4.99 -11.85 1.97
CA SER A 375 -5.29 -11.09 0.75
C SER A 375 -6.58 -10.27 0.93
N PRO A 376 -6.65 -9.03 0.40
CA PRO A 376 -7.90 -8.27 0.39
C PRO A 376 -9.01 -8.98 -0.39
N ARG A 377 -8.67 -9.87 -1.34
CA ARG A 377 -9.62 -10.75 -2.05
C ARG A 377 -10.15 -11.91 -1.21
N GLY A 378 -9.51 -12.20 -0.07
CA GLY A 378 -9.94 -13.26 0.85
C GLY A 378 -9.54 -14.69 0.44
N ASP A 379 -9.00 -14.87 -0.76
CA ASP A 379 -8.70 -16.15 -1.41
C ASP A 379 -7.32 -16.72 -1.08
N GLN A 380 -6.41 -15.88 -0.57
CA GLN A 380 -5.02 -16.25 -0.26
C GLN A 380 -4.52 -15.66 1.06
N ILE A 381 -3.46 -16.27 1.58
CA ILE A 381 -2.64 -15.79 2.70
C ILE A 381 -1.19 -15.75 2.23
N ALA A 382 -0.57 -14.57 2.24
CA ALA A 382 0.86 -14.40 2.05
C ALA A 382 1.57 -14.54 3.39
N PHE A 383 2.80 -15.03 3.39
CA PHE A 383 3.62 -15.15 4.60
C PHE A 383 5.10 -15.25 4.26
N THR A 384 5.94 -15.02 5.27
CA THR A 384 7.37 -15.28 5.21
C THR A 384 7.63 -16.74 5.55
N ARG A 385 8.09 -17.50 4.56
CA ARG A 385 8.51 -18.90 4.70
C ARG A 385 9.99 -18.94 5.08
N ILE A 386 10.31 -19.54 6.22
CA ILE A 386 11.69 -19.69 6.71
C ILE A 386 12.08 -21.16 6.68
N ALA A 387 12.83 -21.57 5.67
CA ALA A 387 13.26 -22.96 5.48
C ALA A 387 14.67 -23.01 4.87
N GLY A 388 15.62 -22.40 5.56
CA GLY A 388 16.91 -21.96 5.02
C GLY A 388 16.90 -20.45 4.91
N ASP A 389 16.80 -19.95 3.69
CA ASP A 389 16.54 -18.53 3.42
C ASP A 389 15.08 -18.16 3.72
N PHE A 390 14.78 -16.86 3.69
CA PHE A 390 13.44 -16.33 3.95
C PHE A 390 12.83 -15.91 2.61
N ASN A 391 11.66 -16.45 2.30
CA ASN A 391 10.98 -16.23 1.03
C ASN A 391 9.54 -15.80 1.26
N ILE A 392 8.98 -15.06 0.32
CA ILE A 392 7.54 -14.79 0.30
C ILE A 392 6.83 -15.98 -0.33
N ALA A 393 5.84 -16.51 0.39
CA ALA A 393 5.01 -17.61 -0.08
C ALA A 393 3.54 -17.27 0.10
N VAL A 394 2.69 -17.92 -0.69
CA VAL A 394 1.23 -17.83 -0.62
C VAL A 394 0.61 -19.21 -0.47
N MET A 395 -0.55 -19.27 0.18
CA MET A 395 -1.40 -20.46 0.26
C MET A 395 -2.88 -20.05 0.35
N THR A 396 -3.78 -21.00 0.11
CA THR A 396 -5.22 -20.80 0.37
C THR A 396 -5.49 -20.66 1.88
N PRO A 397 -6.59 -20.02 2.30
CA PRO A 397 -7.04 -19.97 3.70
C PRO A 397 -7.27 -21.32 4.37
N GLN A 398 -7.28 -22.42 3.60
CA GLN A 398 -7.37 -23.78 4.10
C GLN A 398 -5.99 -24.46 4.22
N GLY A 399 -4.89 -23.75 3.97
CA GLY A 399 -3.52 -24.30 4.07
C GLY A 399 -3.10 -25.12 2.84
N ARG A 400 -3.86 -25.08 1.75
CA ARG A 400 -3.56 -25.80 0.49
C ARG A 400 -2.89 -24.89 -0.54
N ASN A 401 -2.34 -25.49 -1.60
CA ASN A 401 -1.72 -24.80 -2.74
C ASN A 401 -0.59 -23.84 -2.32
N LEU A 402 0.32 -24.33 -1.47
CA LEU A 402 1.51 -23.58 -1.10
C LEU A 402 2.36 -23.29 -2.35
N ARG A 403 2.65 -22.01 -2.58
CA ARG A 403 3.54 -21.54 -3.66
C ARG A 403 4.56 -20.57 -3.08
N VAL A 404 5.83 -20.74 -3.44
CA VAL A 404 6.89 -19.80 -3.10
C VAL A 404 7.07 -18.85 -4.26
N LEU A 405 7.00 -17.54 -4.00
CA LEU A 405 7.01 -16.49 -5.03
C LEU A 405 8.40 -15.86 -5.21
N THR A 406 9.26 -15.91 -4.19
CA THR A 406 10.57 -15.27 -4.23
C THR A 406 11.68 -16.25 -3.85
N SER A 407 12.91 -15.92 -4.22
CA SER A 407 14.11 -16.72 -3.90
C SER A 407 15.24 -15.90 -3.25
N GLY A 408 14.91 -14.74 -2.68
CA GLY A 408 15.87 -13.89 -1.99
C GLY A 408 16.37 -14.46 -0.66
N TRP A 409 17.43 -13.84 -0.12
CA TRP A 409 18.09 -14.31 1.11
C TRP A 409 17.24 -14.05 2.38
N GLN A 410 16.69 -12.85 2.49
CA GLN A 410 15.91 -12.39 3.65
C GLN A 410 14.70 -11.58 3.18
N ASP A 411 13.75 -12.24 2.52
CA ASP A 411 12.50 -11.62 2.06
C ASP A 411 11.41 -11.77 3.12
N GLU A 412 10.95 -10.63 3.66
CA GLU A 412 10.16 -10.62 4.89
C GLU A 412 9.01 -9.61 4.87
N ALA A 413 8.05 -9.82 5.78
CA ALA A 413 6.89 -8.97 6.03
C ALA A 413 6.10 -8.60 4.75
N PRO A 414 5.47 -9.58 4.09
CA PRO A 414 4.66 -9.32 2.92
C PRO A 414 3.47 -8.43 3.27
N THR A 415 3.08 -7.57 2.33
CA THR A 415 1.85 -6.79 2.36
C THR A 415 1.21 -6.74 0.97
N TRP A 416 -0.11 -6.78 0.90
CA TRP A 416 -0.84 -6.84 -0.37
C TRP A 416 -1.16 -5.45 -0.92
N ALA A 417 -0.99 -5.26 -2.23
CA ALA A 417 -1.70 -4.19 -2.95
C ALA A 417 -3.21 -4.33 -2.73
N PRO A 418 -3.99 -3.23 -2.76
CA PRO A 418 -5.41 -3.24 -2.42
C PRO A 418 -6.25 -4.15 -3.30
N ASN A 419 -5.85 -4.37 -4.54
CA ASN A 419 -6.51 -5.30 -5.46
C ASN A 419 -6.10 -6.76 -5.26
N GLY A 420 -5.14 -7.08 -4.37
CA GLY A 420 -4.69 -8.44 -4.07
C GLY A 420 -3.79 -9.12 -5.11
N ARG A 421 -3.20 -8.39 -6.07
CA ARG A 421 -2.34 -8.99 -7.12
C ARG A 421 -0.85 -8.88 -6.90
N ILE A 422 -0.43 -7.82 -6.24
CA ILE A 422 0.98 -7.53 -6.00
C ILE A 422 1.23 -7.68 -4.51
N ILE A 423 2.31 -8.37 -4.19
CA ILE A 423 2.82 -8.45 -2.83
C ILE A 423 4.08 -7.61 -2.76
N GLN A 424 4.10 -6.68 -1.82
CA GLN A 424 5.29 -5.93 -1.45
C GLN A 424 5.92 -6.54 -0.20
N PHE A 425 7.24 -6.54 -0.14
CA PHE A 425 8.02 -7.05 0.98
C PHE A 425 9.31 -6.24 1.12
N PHE A 426 10.11 -6.51 2.15
CA PHE A 426 11.47 -5.98 2.20
C PHE A 426 12.50 -7.10 2.13
N ARG A 427 13.65 -6.78 1.53
CA ARG A 427 14.80 -7.68 1.42
C ARG A 427 15.99 -7.09 2.14
N THR A 428 16.54 -7.82 3.09
CA THR A 428 17.81 -7.45 3.74
C THR A 428 18.99 -8.01 2.93
N GLN A 429 20.00 -7.19 2.69
CA GLN A 429 21.23 -7.58 2.01
C GLN A 429 22.20 -8.25 2.99
N ARG A 430 22.80 -9.36 2.53
CA ARG A 430 23.80 -10.13 3.29
C ARG A 430 24.95 -9.22 3.74
N ASN A 431 25.39 -9.42 4.99
CA ASN A 431 26.48 -8.72 5.70
C ASN A 431 26.19 -7.24 6.02
N SER A 432 25.76 -6.43 5.05
CA SER A 432 25.56 -4.99 5.23
C SER A 432 24.38 -4.65 6.13
N GLY A 433 23.37 -5.52 6.19
CA GLY A 433 22.11 -5.27 6.88
C GLY A 433 21.35 -4.09 6.29
N ARG A 434 21.64 -3.71 5.04
CA ARG A 434 20.85 -2.71 4.30
C ARG A 434 19.58 -3.38 3.80
N SER A 435 18.47 -2.65 3.83
CA SER A 435 17.17 -3.16 3.40
C SER A 435 16.63 -2.35 2.23
N ALA A 436 15.85 -2.99 1.37
CA ALA A 436 15.11 -2.32 0.31
C ALA A 436 13.73 -2.94 0.16
N LEU A 437 12.79 -2.16 -0.36
CA LEU A 437 11.45 -2.64 -0.71
C LEU A 437 11.46 -3.30 -2.09
N TRP A 438 10.71 -4.40 -2.19
CA TRP A 438 10.54 -5.20 -3.39
C TRP A 438 9.07 -5.53 -3.59
N GLN A 439 8.69 -5.73 -4.84
CA GLN A 439 7.35 -6.11 -5.25
C GLN A 439 7.45 -7.35 -6.13
N VAL A 440 6.48 -8.24 -5.99
CA VAL A 440 6.32 -9.42 -6.85
C VAL A 440 4.84 -9.64 -7.13
N ASP A 441 4.53 -10.07 -8.34
CA ASP A 441 3.19 -10.47 -8.72
C ASP A 441 2.85 -11.90 -8.24
N LEU A 442 1.59 -12.29 -8.38
CA LEU A 442 1.16 -13.62 -7.98
C LEU A 442 1.75 -14.75 -8.83
N THR A 443 2.36 -14.51 -9.99
CA THR A 443 3.08 -15.57 -10.73
C THR A 443 4.48 -15.82 -10.18
N GLY A 444 5.07 -14.84 -9.47
CA GLY A 444 6.47 -14.89 -9.04
C GLY A 444 7.46 -14.50 -10.13
N ARG A 445 7.00 -13.93 -11.26
CA ARG A 445 7.86 -13.63 -12.42
C ARG A 445 8.19 -12.15 -12.56
N ASN A 446 7.28 -11.26 -12.16
CA ASN A 446 7.51 -9.82 -12.17
C ASN A 446 8.04 -9.33 -10.81
N GLU A 447 9.21 -9.84 -10.43
CA GLU A 447 9.91 -9.40 -9.21
C GLU A 447 10.74 -8.14 -9.52
N ARG A 448 10.52 -7.05 -8.75
CA ARG A 448 11.22 -5.79 -8.95
C ARG A 448 11.50 -5.05 -7.64
N ARG A 449 12.57 -4.26 -7.64
CA ARG A 449 12.89 -3.35 -6.53
C ARG A 449 12.08 -2.06 -6.66
N LEU A 450 11.46 -1.61 -5.57
CA LEU A 450 10.80 -0.31 -5.50
C LEU A 450 11.81 0.77 -5.09
N PRO A 451 12.02 1.83 -5.91
CA PRO A 451 12.94 2.90 -5.58
C PRO A 451 12.54 3.61 -4.29
N THR A 452 13.52 3.83 -3.42
CA THR A 452 13.39 4.55 -2.15
C THR A 452 14.62 5.44 -1.97
N PRO A 453 14.49 6.64 -1.37
CA PRO A 453 15.61 7.59 -1.24
C PRO A 453 16.67 7.14 -0.22
N VAL A 454 16.30 6.24 0.70
CA VAL A 454 17.16 5.63 1.72
C VAL A 454 16.82 4.14 1.85
N ASP A 455 17.55 3.40 2.68
CA ASP A 455 17.21 2.01 2.97
C ASP A 455 15.79 1.91 3.55
N ALA A 456 15.10 0.81 3.32
CA ALA A 456 13.67 0.72 3.58
C ALA A 456 13.20 -0.69 3.96
N SER A 457 12.35 -0.78 4.97
CA SER A 457 11.79 -2.01 5.53
C SER A 457 10.32 -1.86 5.93
N ASP A 458 9.72 -2.97 6.38
CA ASP A 458 8.38 -3.03 6.96
C ASP A 458 7.30 -2.29 6.14
N PRO A 459 7.08 -2.66 4.87
CA PRO A 459 6.08 -1.99 4.06
C PRO A 459 4.66 -2.25 4.57
N ALA A 460 3.78 -1.31 4.28
CA ALA A 460 2.33 -1.43 4.37
C ALA A 460 1.70 -0.70 3.20
N TRP A 461 1.11 -1.48 2.29
CA TRP A 461 0.36 -0.93 1.18
C TRP A 461 -1.02 -0.49 1.68
N GLY A 462 -1.38 0.76 1.42
CA GLY A 462 -2.68 1.28 1.82
C GLY A 462 -3.80 0.96 0.82
N PRO A 463 -5.07 1.14 1.21
CA PRO A 463 -6.20 1.10 0.28
C PRO A 463 -6.10 2.15 -0.84
N ILE A 464 -7.03 2.12 -1.79
CA ILE A 464 -7.17 3.17 -2.81
C ILE A 464 -7.59 4.48 -2.12
N LEU A 465 -7.03 5.61 -2.57
CA LEU A 465 -7.40 6.93 -2.10
C LEU A 465 -8.85 7.28 -2.48
N PRO A 466 -9.71 7.68 -1.52
CA PRO A 466 -11.10 8.08 -1.80
C PRO A 466 -11.20 9.32 -2.68
#